data_AF-A0A0L0DF09-F1
#
_entry.id   AF-A0A0L0DF09-F1
#
_cell.length_a   1.000
_cell.length_b   1.000
_cell.length_c   1.000
_cell.angle_alpha   90.00
_cell.angle_beta   90.00
_cell.angle_gamma   90.00
#
_symmetry.space_group_name_H-M   'P 1'
#
loop_
_entity.id
_entity.type
_entity.pdbx_description
1 polymer ?
#
loop_
_entity_poly.entity_id
_entity_poly.type
_entity_poly.pdbx_seq_one_letter_code
_entity_poly.pdbx_strand_id
1 'polypeptide(L)'
;MGTIEDNPFYQEVTTRYAHLHGHASAKGYALAVPRASSLAGYVVNEAAVMMHVLMPAASETEFITMDRRHVTLDKEHGVLITGRGFRESRSVGIQFEEVFYNADFQPFTIFCIEEPLEGGLSFLFATDDDEFESGGASGGADGSSGGEETGCGGAGDGGSESSRDLYTLDVFPITHTYPEYVSLLTRLASASLVGSIVPALCEFNQTPINPQNNHAYTVRRLRALCDATLTELEVSVDGIREAIASEPQYQVQLQVAVESFVLGGVNTHLFAVLCQYHARQERRVQAGIAALGAMGLDEMDVRPELAGCELGEASRMVELLRECRTPLEKKMVVRATLQTITLAVETHLEAGAEPLNADDMLWLVVYVLCRAEVSHLYAHVVHMREFTLYSASLQELAYYVASLDVAVAFLAQRGGTNVTSDDDDDDDDDVDDGGVEAAAGWSAAGAHELVNQSQEAVARDAAVTT
;
A
#
# COMPACT_ATOMS: atom_id res chain seq x y z
N MET A 1 -19.43 -22.98 14.11
CA MET A 1 -19.42 -23.51 12.73
C MET A 1 -20.47 -22.71 11.97
N GLY A 2 -20.03 -21.68 11.22
CA GLY A 2 -20.92 -20.92 10.33
C GLY A 2 -21.04 -21.65 9.00
N THR A 3 -22.14 -21.44 8.28
CA THR A 3 -22.29 -21.95 6.91
C THR A 3 -21.44 -21.12 5.95
N ILE A 4 -21.15 -21.62 4.73
CA ILE A 4 -20.39 -20.83 3.75
C ILE A 4 -21.15 -19.57 3.31
N GLU A 5 -22.48 -19.59 3.40
CA GLU A 5 -23.36 -18.42 3.18
C GLU A 5 -23.12 -17.30 4.21
N ASP A 6 -22.63 -17.64 5.40
CA ASP A 6 -22.26 -16.70 6.47
C ASP A 6 -20.81 -16.19 6.33
N ASN A 7 -20.04 -16.69 5.35
CA ASN A 7 -18.64 -16.32 5.19
C ASN A 7 -18.52 -14.89 4.61
N PRO A 8 -17.80 -13.95 5.27
CA PRO A 8 -17.68 -12.57 4.79
C PRO A 8 -17.10 -12.44 3.38
N PHE A 9 -16.13 -13.28 3.01
CA PHE A 9 -15.57 -13.30 1.67
C PHE A 9 -16.62 -13.75 0.65
N TYR A 10 -17.36 -14.82 0.96
CA TYR A 10 -18.40 -15.31 0.07
C TYR A 10 -19.56 -14.32 -0.08
N GLN A 11 -19.94 -13.61 0.99
CA GLN A 11 -20.92 -12.53 0.95
C GLN A 11 -20.47 -11.38 0.06
N GLU A 12 -19.23 -10.92 0.17
CA GLU A 12 -18.67 -9.89 -0.73
C GLU A 12 -18.67 -10.35 -2.20
N VAL A 13 -18.30 -11.60 -2.46
CA VAL A 13 -18.30 -12.19 -3.81
C VAL A 13 -19.72 -12.25 -4.40
N THR A 14 -20.72 -12.62 -3.60
CA THR A 14 -22.11 -12.75 -4.07
C THR A 14 -22.86 -11.41 -4.14
N THR A 15 -22.45 -10.40 -3.37
CA THR A 15 -23.11 -9.08 -3.34
C THR A 15 -22.39 -8.05 -4.21
N ARG A 16 -21.15 -7.70 -3.88
CA ARG A 16 -20.37 -6.63 -4.53
C ARG A 16 -19.77 -7.08 -5.86
N TYR A 17 -19.31 -8.32 -5.93
CA TYR A 17 -18.69 -8.91 -7.12
C TYR A 17 -19.59 -9.96 -7.80
N ALA A 18 -20.91 -9.77 -7.72
CA ALA A 18 -21.91 -10.70 -8.26
C ALA A 18 -21.69 -11.04 -9.74
N HIS A 19 -21.08 -10.14 -10.52
CA HIS A 19 -20.72 -10.38 -11.92
C HIS A 19 -19.63 -11.45 -12.08
N LEU A 20 -18.62 -11.50 -11.19
CA LEU A 20 -17.60 -12.55 -11.17
C LEU A 20 -18.17 -13.87 -10.69
N HIS A 21 -18.99 -13.84 -9.62
CA HIS A 21 -19.69 -15.04 -9.13
C HIS A 21 -20.62 -15.65 -10.20
N GLY A 22 -21.39 -14.80 -10.89
CA GLY A 22 -22.26 -15.22 -12.00
C GLY A 22 -21.46 -15.81 -13.16
N HIS A 23 -20.31 -15.21 -13.50
CA HIS A 23 -19.43 -15.74 -14.54
C HIS A 23 -18.84 -17.10 -14.15
N ALA A 24 -18.30 -17.22 -12.93
CA ALA A 24 -17.71 -18.44 -12.42
C ALA A 24 -18.73 -19.59 -12.38
N SER A 25 -19.91 -19.34 -11.82
CA SER A 25 -20.98 -20.33 -11.71
C SER A 25 -21.58 -20.75 -13.06
N ALA A 26 -21.71 -19.84 -14.03
CA ALA A 26 -22.18 -20.18 -15.39
C ALA A 26 -21.17 -21.02 -16.19
N LYS A 27 -19.89 -20.93 -15.83
CA LYS A 27 -18.80 -21.68 -16.47
C LYS A 27 -18.40 -22.94 -15.70
N GLY A 28 -18.96 -23.18 -14.52
CA GLY A 28 -18.59 -24.29 -13.64
C GLY A 28 -17.19 -24.15 -13.07
N TYR A 29 -16.67 -22.93 -12.92
CA TYR A 29 -15.40 -22.67 -12.26
C TYR A 29 -15.53 -22.91 -10.76
N ALA A 30 -14.46 -23.39 -10.14
CA ALA A 30 -14.43 -23.56 -8.70
C ALA A 30 -14.10 -22.25 -8.00
N LEU A 31 -14.61 -22.05 -6.80
CA LEU A 31 -14.33 -20.88 -5.97
C LEU A 31 -13.57 -21.30 -4.71
N ALA A 32 -12.40 -20.73 -4.49
CA ALA A 32 -11.64 -20.86 -3.27
C ALA A 32 -12.12 -19.80 -2.26
N VAL A 33 -12.76 -20.20 -1.18
CA VAL A 33 -13.30 -19.30 -0.15
C VAL A 33 -12.48 -19.44 1.13
N PRO A 34 -11.69 -18.42 1.52
CA PRO A 34 -10.92 -18.47 2.76
C PRO A 34 -11.81 -18.52 4.00
N ARG A 35 -11.38 -19.25 5.03
CA ARG A 35 -12.08 -19.32 6.33
C ARG A 35 -12.31 -17.92 6.88
N ALA A 36 -13.50 -17.66 7.43
CA ALA A 36 -13.80 -16.33 7.99
C ALA A 36 -12.77 -15.82 9.02
N SER A 37 -12.17 -16.71 9.81
CA SER A 37 -11.16 -16.35 10.81
C SER A 37 -9.79 -15.97 10.20
N SER A 38 -9.42 -16.48 9.03
CA SER A 38 -8.17 -16.13 8.35
C SER A 38 -8.28 -14.86 7.50
N LEU A 39 -9.49 -14.32 7.36
CA LEU A 39 -9.75 -13.03 6.71
C LEU A 39 -9.35 -11.82 7.59
N ALA A 40 -8.82 -12.04 8.79
CA ALA A 40 -8.31 -10.97 9.62
C ALA A 40 -7.27 -10.14 8.85
N GLY A 41 -7.60 -8.88 8.52
CA GLY A 41 -6.73 -7.99 7.75
C GLY A 41 -6.68 -8.31 6.25
N TYR A 42 -7.54 -9.21 5.78
CA TYR A 42 -7.67 -9.53 4.38
C TYR A 42 -8.72 -8.65 3.71
N VAL A 43 -8.33 -7.97 2.63
CA VAL A 43 -9.18 -7.01 1.92
C VAL A 43 -9.73 -7.66 0.66
N VAL A 44 -11.06 -7.72 0.57
CA VAL A 44 -11.74 -8.33 -0.57
C VAL A 44 -11.96 -7.28 -1.67
N ASN A 45 -11.01 -7.21 -2.61
CA ASN A 45 -11.10 -6.42 -3.83
C ASN A 45 -11.29 -7.31 -5.08
N GLU A 46 -11.56 -6.70 -6.24
CA GLU A 46 -11.84 -7.45 -7.47
C GLU A 46 -10.68 -8.39 -7.86
N ALA A 47 -9.43 -7.94 -7.72
CA ALA A 47 -8.25 -8.76 -7.99
C ALA A 47 -8.14 -9.95 -7.02
N ALA A 48 -8.42 -9.73 -5.73
CA ALA A 48 -8.46 -10.78 -4.71
C ALA A 48 -9.54 -11.82 -5.05
N VAL A 49 -10.71 -11.39 -5.54
CA VAL A 49 -11.76 -12.32 -5.99
C VAL A 49 -11.31 -13.10 -7.23
N MET A 50 -10.76 -12.43 -8.25
CA MET A 50 -10.27 -13.08 -9.48
C MET A 50 -9.20 -14.15 -9.18
N MET A 51 -8.30 -13.87 -8.24
CA MET A 51 -7.29 -14.82 -7.77
C MET A 51 -7.88 -16.07 -7.09
N HIS A 52 -9.08 -15.94 -6.50
CA HIS A 52 -9.78 -17.04 -5.84
C HIS A 52 -10.76 -17.79 -6.74
N VAL A 53 -10.97 -17.36 -7.99
CA VAL A 53 -11.77 -18.09 -8.98
C VAL A 53 -10.86 -19.03 -9.78
N LEU A 54 -11.04 -20.34 -9.59
CA LEU A 54 -10.20 -21.40 -10.14
C LEU A 54 -10.82 -21.96 -11.43
N MET A 55 -10.19 -21.68 -12.57
CA MET A 55 -10.58 -22.26 -13.85
C MET A 55 -9.83 -23.57 -14.10
N PRO A 56 -10.49 -24.64 -14.53
CA PRO A 56 -9.82 -25.91 -14.83
C PRO A 56 -8.81 -25.75 -15.97
N ALA A 57 -7.63 -26.33 -15.82
CA ALA A 57 -6.54 -26.28 -16.79
C ALA A 57 -6.38 -27.62 -17.53
N ALA A 58 -5.15 -27.99 -17.89
CA ALA A 58 -4.85 -29.17 -18.71
C ALA A 58 -5.13 -30.51 -18.01
N SER A 59 -5.12 -30.53 -16.67
CA SER A 59 -5.38 -31.71 -15.85
C SER A 59 -6.46 -31.42 -14.79
N GLU A 60 -7.08 -32.46 -14.24
CA GLU A 60 -8.10 -32.32 -13.18
C GLU A 60 -7.56 -31.78 -11.84
N THR A 61 -6.23 -31.70 -11.72
CA THR A 61 -5.52 -31.21 -10.54
C THR A 61 -4.87 -29.87 -10.79
N GLU A 62 -4.99 -29.29 -11.99
CA GLU A 62 -4.41 -28.00 -12.31
C GLU A 62 -5.50 -26.96 -12.57
N PHE A 63 -5.31 -25.80 -11.98
CA PHE A 63 -6.17 -24.64 -12.14
C PHE A 63 -5.35 -23.44 -12.61
N ILE A 64 -6.02 -22.57 -13.35
CA ILE A 64 -5.56 -21.23 -13.66
C ILE A 64 -6.58 -20.26 -13.06
N THR A 65 -6.14 -19.33 -12.23
CA THR A 65 -7.01 -18.31 -11.66
C THR A 65 -7.50 -17.33 -12.73
N MET A 66 -8.58 -16.58 -12.50
CA MET A 66 -9.07 -15.61 -13.49
C MET A 66 -8.05 -14.50 -13.81
N ASP A 67 -7.12 -14.21 -12.89
CA ASP A 67 -5.99 -13.31 -13.10
C ASP A 67 -4.71 -14.01 -13.62
N ARG A 68 -4.85 -15.23 -14.16
CA ARG A 68 -3.84 -16.00 -14.90
C ARG A 68 -2.67 -16.54 -14.08
N ARG A 69 -2.90 -16.91 -12.82
CA ARG A 69 -1.93 -17.58 -11.94
C ARG A 69 -2.21 -19.08 -11.84
N HIS A 70 -1.19 -19.88 -11.58
CA HIS A 70 -1.29 -21.34 -11.51
C HIS A 70 -1.56 -21.81 -10.09
N VAL A 71 -2.53 -22.70 -9.92
CA VAL A 71 -2.82 -23.41 -8.66
C VAL A 71 -2.89 -24.90 -8.96
N THR A 72 -2.30 -25.73 -8.11
CA THR A 72 -2.36 -27.19 -8.22
C THR A 72 -3.10 -27.77 -7.02
N LEU A 73 -4.05 -28.66 -7.25
CA LEU A 73 -4.77 -29.39 -6.22
C LEU A 73 -4.06 -30.72 -5.97
N ASP A 74 -3.54 -30.89 -4.77
CA ASP A 74 -3.10 -32.18 -4.26
C ASP A 74 -4.30 -32.88 -3.60
N LYS A 75 -4.91 -33.82 -4.33
CA LYS A 75 -6.07 -34.58 -3.87
C LYS A 75 -5.73 -35.56 -2.73
N GLU A 76 -4.46 -35.96 -2.58
CA GLU A 76 -4.04 -36.92 -1.56
C GLU A 76 -3.93 -36.25 -0.19
N HIS A 77 -3.38 -35.03 -0.17
CA HIS A 77 -3.21 -34.25 1.06
C HIS A 77 -4.34 -33.23 1.29
N GLY A 78 -5.24 -33.03 0.31
CA GLY A 78 -6.37 -32.10 0.43
C GLY A 78 -5.93 -30.64 0.48
N VAL A 79 -4.90 -30.26 -0.29
CA VAL A 79 -4.33 -28.91 -0.28
C VAL A 79 -4.33 -28.27 -1.66
N LEU A 80 -4.47 -26.95 -1.71
CA LEU A 80 -4.21 -26.12 -2.89
C LEU A 80 -2.80 -25.53 -2.79
N ILE A 81 -1.96 -25.87 -3.76
CA ILE A 81 -0.59 -25.42 -3.87
C ILE A 81 -0.53 -24.28 -4.88
N THR A 82 -0.17 -23.08 -4.43
CA THR A 82 0.01 -21.93 -5.32
C THR A 82 1.33 -22.06 -6.09
N GLY A 83 1.29 -21.70 -7.37
CA GLY A 83 2.39 -21.86 -8.31
C GLY A 83 2.71 -20.56 -9.05
N ARG A 84 3.10 -20.69 -10.32
CA ARG A 84 3.53 -19.53 -11.14
C ARG A 84 2.48 -18.41 -11.17
N GLY A 85 2.93 -17.19 -10.89
CA GLY A 85 2.10 -15.97 -10.91
C GLY A 85 1.65 -15.50 -9.52
N PHE A 86 1.78 -16.32 -8.48
CA PHE A 86 1.59 -15.91 -7.09
C PHE A 86 2.87 -15.27 -6.54
N ARG A 87 2.70 -14.29 -5.63
CA ARG A 87 3.80 -13.58 -4.95
C ARG A 87 4.48 -14.44 -3.89
N GLU A 88 3.75 -15.41 -3.37
CA GLU A 88 4.18 -16.36 -2.36
C GLU A 88 3.67 -17.76 -2.70
N SER A 89 4.53 -18.76 -2.48
CA SER A 89 4.16 -20.16 -2.62
C SER A 89 3.56 -20.63 -1.30
N ARG A 90 2.32 -21.10 -1.32
CA ARG A 90 1.58 -21.62 -0.17
C ARG A 90 1.00 -22.98 -0.51
N SER A 91 0.88 -23.82 0.51
CA SER A 91 0.11 -25.05 0.49
C SER A 91 -1.07 -24.88 1.44
N VAL A 92 -2.22 -24.51 0.89
CA VAL A 92 -3.41 -24.13 1.67
C VAL A 92 -4.34 -25.32 1.83
N GLY A 93 -4.63 -25.71 3.08
CA GLY A 93 -5.58 -26.78 3.39
C GLY A 93 -6.99 -26.50 2.90
N ILE A 94 -7.64 -27.52 2.33
CA ILE A 94 -9.07 -27.52 2.03
C ILE A 94 -9.79 -28.16 3.23
N GLN A 95 -10.56 -27.37 3.95
CA GLN A 95 -11.32 -27.86 5.10
C GLN A 95 -12.49 -28.72 4.69
N PHE A 96 -13.18 -28.28 3.64
CA PHE A 96 -14.29 -29.00 3.04
C PHE A 96 -14.54 -28.47 1.63
N GLU A 97 -15.12 -29.35 0.82
CA GLU A 97 -15.63 -29.05 -0.51
C GLU A 97 -17.16 -29.09 -0.47
N GLU A 98 -17.81 -28.09 -1.04
CA GLU A 98 -19.27 -28.04 -1.13
C GLU A 98 -19.70 -27.74 -2.57
N VAL A 99 -20.71 -28.46 -3.05
CA VAL A 99 -21.23 -28.30 -4.41
C VAL A 99 -22.48 -27.44 -4.36
N PHE A 100 -22.43 -26.29 -5.03
CA PHE A 100 -23.54 -25.37 -5.19
C PHE A 100 -24.16 -25.50 -6.57
N TYR A 101 -25.41 -25.05 -6.70
CA TYR A 101 -26.13 -25.02 -7.96
C TYR A 101 -26.47 -23.59 -8.33
N ASN A 102 -26.15 -23.21 -9.56
CA ASN A 102 -26.54 -21.91 -10.10
C ASN A 102 -28.04 -21.89 -10.46
N ALA A 103 -28.54 -20.74 -10.93
CA ALA A 103 -29.95 -20.57 -11.31
C ALA A 103 -30.42 -21.54 -12.42
N ASP A 104 -29.49 -22.05 -13.22
CA ASP A 104 -29.73 -23.02 -14.30
C ASP A 104 -29.55 -24.49 -13.83
N PHE A 105 -29.45 -24.73 -12.52
CA PHE A 105 -29.20 -26.03 -11.91
C PHE A 105 -27.87 -26.68 -12.34
N GLN A 106 -26.90 -25.88 -12.78
CA GLN A 106 -25.56 -26.38 -13.08
C GLN A 106 -24.72 -26.39 -11.79
N PRO A 107 -24.00 -27.50 -11.51
CA PRO A 107 -23.17 -27.59 -10.33
C PRO A 107 -21.88 -26.77 -10.50
N PHE A 108 -21.44 -26.12 -9.43
CA PHE A 108 -20.11 -25.55 -9.30
C PHE A 108 -19.56 -25.82 -7.90
N THR A 109 -18.25 -25.97 -7.81
CA THR A 109 -17.58 -26.36 -6.56
C THR A 109 -17.11 -25.13 -5.80
N ILE A 110 -17.30 -25.14 -4.48
CA ILE A 110 -16.65 -24.20 -3.56
C ILE A 110 -15.69 -24.99 -2.66
N PHE A 111 -14.42 -24.62 -2.69
CA PHE A 111 -13.40 -25.08 -1.75
C PHE A 111 -13.35 -24.11 -0.59
N CYS A 112 -13.75 -24.55 0.60
CA CYS A 112 -13.51 -23.79 1.82
C CYS A 112 -12.07 -24.02 2.26
N ILE A 113 -11.23 -23.01 2.09
CA ILE A 113 -9.80 -23.10 2.34
C ILE A 113 -9.41 -22.45 3.66
N GLU A 114 -8.34 -22.90 4.27
CA GLU A 114 -7.89 -22.43 5.59
C GLU A 114 -7.53 -20.95 5.59
N GLU A 115 -6.92 -20.47 4.53
CA GLU A 115 -6.39 -19.12 4.41
C GLU A 115 -6.45 -18.62 2.96
N PRO A 116 -6.34 -17.30 2.72
CA PRO A 116 -6.26 -16.77 1.37
C PRO A 116 -5.09 -17.37 0.59
N LEU A 117 -5.27 -17.57 -0.72
CA LEU A 117 -4.21 -18.09 -1.60
C LEU A 117 -2.98 -17.16 -1.67
N GLU A 118 -3.16 -15.88 -1.36
CA GLU A 118 -2.12 -14.87 -1.23
C GLU A 118 -2.60 -13.78 -0.27
N GLY A 119 -1.73 -13.26 0.58
CA GLY A 119 -2.00 -12.21 1.56
C GLY A 119 -2.68 -12.69 2.84
N GLY A 120 -3.21 -11.74 3.62
CA GLY A 120 -3.86 -11.98 4.91
C GLY A 120 -2.89 -12.09 6.09
N LEU A 121 -3.44 -12.14 7.31
CA LEU A 121 -2.68 -12.27 8.57
C LEU A 121 -2.61 -13.72 9.08
N SER A 122 -2.97 -14.70 8.24
CA SER A 122 -3.14 -16.10 8.64
C SER A 122 -1.86 -16.76 9.19
N PHE A 123 -0.68 -16.30 8.75
CA PHE A 123 0.59 -16.82 9.28
C PHE A 123 0.78 -16.58 10.78
N LEU A 124 0.09 -15.60 11.39
CA LEU A 124 0.15 -15.34 12.84
C LEU A 124 -0.54 -16.43 13.67
N PHE A 125 -1.32 -17.31 13.02
CA PHE A 125 -2.12 -18.35 13.65
C PHE A 125 -1.79 -19.76 13.15
N ALA A 126 -0.69 -19.93 12.41
CA ALA A 126 -0.16 -21.25 12.10
C ALA A 126 0.38 -21.86 13.40
N THR A 127 -0.45 -22.62 14.10
CA THR A 127 0.01 -23.53 15.14
C THR A 127 0.76 -24.66 14.45
N ASP A 128 2.04 -24.80 14.75
CA ASP A 128 2.86 -25.95 14.38
C ASP A 128 2.21 -27.23 14.91
N ASP A 129 1.33 -27.84 14.12
CA ASP A 129 0.83 -29.20 14.31
C ASP A 129 0.75 -29.83 12.92
N ASP A 130 1.90 -30.25 12.40
CA ASP A 130 2.06 -31.48 11.61
C ASP A 130 3.56 -31.80 11.47
N GLU A 131 4.15 -32.24 12.59
CA GLU A 131 5.27 -33.18 12.52
C GLU A 131 4.77 -34.48 11.89
N PHE A 132 5.13 -34.76 10.63
CA PHE A 132 5.23 -36.15 10.17
C PHE A 132 6.38 -36.38 9.19
N GLU A 133 7.45 -36.91 9.79
CA GLU A 133 8.36 -37.95 9.32
C GLU A 133 8.54 -38.14 7.79
N SER A 134 9.78 -37.87 7.34
CA SER A 134 10.47 -38.87 6.52
C SER A 134 11.90 -39.05 7.04
N GLY A 135 12.10 -40.13 7.79
CA GLY A 135 13.40 -40.58 8.27
C GLY A 135 14.25 -41.28 7.21
N GLY A 136 15.52 -41.44 7.55
CA GLY A 136 16.50 -42.30 6.86
C GLY A 136 17.81 -41.56 6.56
N ALA A 137 18.71 -41.41 7.55
CA ALA A 137 19.91 -42.27 7.74
C ALA A 137 20.95 -42.10 6.60
N SER A 138 22.24 -41.85 6.81
CA SER A 138 23.14 -42.07 7.95
C SER A 138 24.57 -41.57 7.60
N GLY A 139 25.31 -41.08 8.60
CA GLY A 139 26.79 -41.11 8.69
C GLY A 139 27.54 -40.08 7.83
N GLY A 140 28.57 -39.37 8.29
CA GLY A 140 29.37 -39.42 9.51
C GLY A 140 30.74 -38.78 9.21
N ALA A 141 31.33 -38.16 10.23
CA ALA A 141 32.76 -37.84 10.41
C ALA A 141 33.42 -36.66 9.64
N ASP A 142 33.88 -35.71 10.47
CA ASP A 142 35.25 -35.19 10.60
C ASP A 142 35.95 -34.40 9.47
N GLY A 143 36.58 -33.27 9.86
CA GLY A 143 37.97 -32.99 9.45
C GLY A 143 38.32 -31.58 8.96
N SER A 144 38.72 -30.74 9.93
CA SER A 144 39.73 -29.65 9.92
C SER A 144 40.62 -29.34 8.68
N SER A 145 41.00 -28.04 8.59
CA SER A 145 42.21 -27.43 7.96
C SER A 145 42.31 -27.47 6.42
N GLY A 146 42.79 -26.48 5.65
CA GLY A 146 43.64 -25.30 5.86
C GLY A 146 44.65 -25.27 4.69
N GLY A 147 44.86 -24.14 3.99
CA GLY A 147 46.00 -23.96 3.05
C GLY A 147 45.74 -23.25 1.71
N GLU A 148 46.11 -21.96 1.68
CA GLU A 148 46.90 -21.18 0.69
C GLU A 148 46.89 -21.44 -0.84
N GLU A 149 46.59 -20.32 -1.54
CA GLU A 149 47.33 -19.63 -2.62
C GLU A 149 47.43 -20.11 -4.10
N THR A 150 47.06 -19.14 -4.96
CA THR A 150 47.61 -18.73 -6.30
C THR A 150 47.15 -19.41 -7.59
N GLY A 151 46.84 -18.58 -8.60
CA GLY A 151 46.93 -18.94 -10.02
C GLY A 151 45.89 -18.31 -10.96
N CYS A 152 46.34 -17.35 -11.78
CA CYS A 152 45.57 -16.55 -12.73
C CYS A 152 45.28 -17.29 -14.06
N GLY A 153 44.16 -16.98 -14.74
CA GLY A 153 44.11 -16.95 -16.22
C GLY A 153 42.90 -17.60 -16.92
N GLY A 154 41.99 -16.76 -17.44
CA GLY A 154 41.63 -16.76 -18.86
C GLY A 154 40.42 -17.57 -19.38
N ALA A 155 39.42 -16.81 -19.84
CA ALA A 155 38.54 -17.04 -21.01
C ALA A 155 37.31 -17.98 -20.88
N GLY A 156 36.15 -17.35 -20.63
CA GLY A 156 34.98 -17.33 -21.52
C GLY A 156 34.18 -18.62 -21.73
N ASP A 157 32.97 -18.67 -21.20
CA ASP A 157 31.75 -18.94 -21.98
C ASP A 157 30.50 -18.50 -21.19
N GLY A 158 29.43 -18.18 -21.92
CA GLY A 158 28.27 -17.41 -21.49
C GLY A 158 27.48 -17.97 -20.31
N GLY A 159 27.15 -17.09 -19.38
CA GLY A 159 26.07 -17.24 -18.41
C GLY A 159 25.16 -16.04 -18.53
N SER A 160 23.93 -16.26 -18.95
CA SER A 160 22.83 -15.31 -18.82
C SER A 160 22.63 -14.95 -17.34
N GLU A 161 23.21 -13.84 -16.90
CA GLU A 161 22.94 -13.29 -15.57
C GLU A 161 21.57 -12.61 -15.57
N SER A 162 20.53 -13.44 -15.52
CA SER A 162 19.27 -13.09 -14.88
C SER A 162 19.53 -13.00 -13.37
N SER A 163 20.16 -11.91 -12.95
CA SER A 163 20.32 -11.57 -11.53
C SER A 163 19.83 -10.14 -11.34
N ARG A 164 18.50 -10.03 -11.28
CA ARG A 164 17.77 -8.91 -10.69
C ARG A 164 16.78 -9.46 -9.66
N ASP A 165 17.29 -10.34 -8.82
CA ASP A 165 16.69 -10.62 -7.52
C ASP A 165 17.07 -9.46 -6.60
N LEU A 166 16.28 -8.39 -6.68
CA LEU A 166 16.31 -7.30 -5.72
C LEU A 166 14.92 -7.27 -5.08
N TYR A 167 14.87 -7.76 -3.84
CA TYR A 167 13.86 -7.48 -2.81
C TYR A 167 12.74 -6.55 -3.30
N THR A 168 11.62 -7.12 -3.75
CA THR A 168 10.45 -6.33 -4.13
C THR A 168 9.60 -6.08 -2.90
N LEU A 169 9.31 -4.81 -2.60
CA LEU A 169 8.18 -4.38 -1.77
C LEU A 169 6.85 -4.75 -2.49
N ASP A 170 6.60 -6.05 -2.63
CA ASP A 170 5.30 -6.65 -2.94
C ASP A 170 4.55 -7.09 -1.66
N VAL A 171 5.13 -6.75 -0.51
CA VAL A 171 4.70 -7.07 0.87
C VAL A 171 3.46 -6.29 1.31
N PHE A 172 2.97 -5.35 0.52
CA PHE A 172 1.65 -4.75 0.65
C PHE A 172 0.99 -4.74 -0.73
N PRO A 173 -0.22 -5.32 -0.91
CA PRO A 173 -1.02 -4.89 -2.04
C PRO A 173 -1.20 -3.37 -1.91
N ILE A 174 -1.28 -2.69 -3.06
CA ILE A 174 -1.44 -1.25 -3.25
C ILE A 174 -2.70 -0.68 -2.52
N THR A 175 -3.43 -1.48 -1.75
CA THR A 175 -4.83 -1.26 -1.41
C THR A 175 -5.12 -0.79 0.01
N HIS A 176 -4.16 -0.80 0.95
CA HIS A 176 -4.48 -0.36 2.31
C HIS A 176 -4.66 1.15 2.39
N THR A 177 -5.93 1.55 2.31
CA THR A 177 -6.37 2.91 2.60
C THR A 177 -6.33 3.16 4.11
N TYR A 178 -6.31 4.41 4.53
CA TYR A 178 -6.33 4.78 5.94
C TYR A 178 -7.45 4.07 6.74
N PRO A 179 -8.69 3.95 6.26
CA PRO A 179 -9.74 3.16 6.91
C PRO A 179 -9.36 1.70 7.19
N GLU A 180 -8.60 1.07 6.29
CA GLU A 180 -8.16 -0.33 6.46
C GLU A 180 -7.11 -0.45 7.55
N TYR A 181 -6.18 0.52 7.65
CA TYR A 181 -5.25 0.59 8.79
C TYR A 181 -5.96 0.87 10.11
N VAL A 182 -7.01 1.71 10.11
CA VAL A 182 -7.87 1.91 11.29
C VAL A 182 -8.55 0.61 11.70
N SER A 183 -9.15 -0.12 10.76
CA SER A 183 -9.78 -1.42 11.02
C SER A 183 -8.78 -2.45 11.56
N LEU A 184 -7.58 -2.51 10.98
CA LEU A 184 -6.52 -3.40 11.43
C LEU A 184 -6.09 -3.09 12.86
N LEU A 185 -5.75 -1.84 13.15
CA LEU A 185 -5.34 -1.43 14.49
C LEU A 185 -6.47 -1.61 15.50
N THR A 186 -7.72 -1.34 15.13
CA THR A 186 -8.88 -1.54 16.01
C THR A 186 -9.07 -2.99 16.40
N ARG A 187 -8.82 -3.94 15.49
CA ARG A 187 -8.89 -5.39 15.78
C ARG A 187 -7.75 -5.87 16.68
N LEU A 188 -6.57 -5.24 16.58
CA LEU A 188 -5.41 -5.59 17.40
C LEU A 188 -5.39 -4.84 18.74
N ALA A 189 -6.13 -3.76 18.87
CA ALA A 189 -6.02 -2.86 20.00
C ALA A 189 -6.63 -3.45 21.28
N SER A 190 -5.82 -3.50 22.34
CA SER A 190 -6.29 -3.71 23.70
C SER A 190 -6.96 -2.46 24.26
N ALA A 191 -7.79 -2.62 25.30
CA ALA A 191 -8.39 -1.47 26.00
C ALA A 191 -7.33 -0.49 26.55
N SER A 192 -6.16 -1.01 26.93
CA SER A 192 -4.99 -0.23 27.34
C SER A 192 -4.46 0.62 26.19
N LEU A 193 -4.24 0.01 25.01
CA LEU A 193 -3.77 0.72 23.82
C LEU A 193 -4.74 1.83 23.42
N VAL A 194 -6.04 1.53 23.34
CA VAL A 194 -7.07 2.53 23.00
C VAL A 194 -7.05 3.69 24.00
N GLY A 195 -6.97 3.37 25.30
CA GLY A 195 -6.90 4.35 26.38
C GLY A 195 -5.66 5.25 26.36
N SER A 196 -4.58 4.81 25.69
CA SER A 196 -3.34 5.58 25.54
C SER A 196 -3.31 6.39 24.23
N ILE A 197 -3.60 5.74 23.10
CA ILE A 197 -3.40 6.33 21.77
C ILE A 197 -4.44 7.39 21.42
N VAL A 198 -5.70 7.19 21.81
CA VAL A 198 -6.79 8.11 21.48
C VAL A 198 -6.60 9.47 22.17
N PRO A 199 -6.33 9.55 23.49
CA PRO A 199 -6.02 10.82 24.12
C PRO A 199 -4.80 11.51 23.51
N ALA A 200 -3.75 10.76 23.17
CA ALA A 200 -2.55 11.33 22.57
C ALA A 200 -2.80 11.95 21.18
N LEU A 201 -3.60 11.30 20.33
CA LEU A 201 -4.02 11.86 19.04
C LEU A 201 -4.90 13.11 19.22
N CYS A 202 -5.83 13.08 20.19
CA CYS A 202 -6.66 14.24 20.52
C CYS A 202 -5.82 15.42 21.03
N GLU A 203 -4.85 15.15 21.92
CA GLU A 203 -3.92 16.17 22.43
C GLU A 203 -3.09 16.77 21.29
N PHE A 204 -2.57 15.93 20.38
CA PHE A 204 -1.82 16.41 19.22
C PHE A 204 -2.67 17.35 18.36
N ASN A 205 -3.91 16.96 18.04
CA ASN A 205 -4.83 17.76 17.21
C ASN A 205 -5.30 19.05 17.89
N GLN A 206 -5.14 19.18 19.21
CA GLN A 206 -5.44 20.40 19.96
C GLN A 206 -4.19 21.29 20.18
N THR A 207 -3.00 20.75 19.95
CA THR A 207 -1.75 21.49 20.17
C THR A 207 -1.40 22.29 18.92
N PRO A 208 -1.21 23.62 19.00
CA PRO A 208 -0.78 24.41 17.84
C PRO A 208 0.62 23.98 17.36
N ILE A 209 0.76 23.78 16.05
CA ILE A 209 2.05 23.46 15.41
C ILE A 209 2.64 24.78 14.90
N ASN A 210 3.66 25.30 15.59
CA ASN A 210 4.41 26.47 15.10
C ASN A 210 5.29 26.12 13.89
N PRO A 211 5.05 26.64 12.69
CA PRO A 211 5.75 26.16 11.51
C PRO A 211 7.20 26.68 11.36
N GLN A 212 7.62 27.72 12.09
CA GLN A 212 8.96 28.34 11.93
C GLN A 212 10.10 27.59 12.62
N ASN A 213 9.83 26.77 13.65
CA ASN A 213 10.88 26.11 14.43
C ASN A 213 10.50 24.72 14.98
N ASN A 214 9.43 24.11 14.45
CA ASN A 214 8.80 22.93 15.06
C ASN A 214 8.76 21.71 14.15
N HIS A 215 9.35 21.75 12.94
CA HIS A 215 9.32 20.60 12.04
C HIS A 215 9.96 19.36 12.68
N ALA A 216 11.21 19.47 13.13
CA ALA A 216 11.94 18.38 13.77
C ALA A 216 11.28 17.92 15.08
N TYR A 217 10.69 18.83 15.86
CA TYR A 217 9.97 18.48 17.08
C TYR A 217 8.64 17.76 16.77
N THR A 218 7.90 18.20 15.75
CA THR A 218 6.65 17.56 15.32
C THR A 218 6.91 16.13 14.84
N VAL A 219 7.91 15.93 13.97
CA VAL A 219 8.36 14.60 13.52
C VAL A 219 8.78 13.74 14.70
N ARG A 220 9.55 14.29 15.65
CA ARG A 220 9.97 13.56 16.86
C ARG A 220 8.79 13.17 17.76
N ARG A 221 7.80 14.06 17.94
CA ARG A 221 6.59 13.79 18.74
C ARG A 221 5.74 12.70 18.09
N LEU A 222 5.56 12.76 16.77
CA LEU A 222 4.83 11.73 16.01
C LEU A 222 5.56 10.38 16.03
N ARG A 223 6.89 10.37 15.89
CA ARG A 223 7.70 9.15 16.04
C ARG A 223 7.58 8.56 17.43
N ALA A 224 7.67 9.37 18.48
CA ALA A 224 7.49 8.89 19.86
C ALA A 224 6.11 8.27 20.08
N LEU A 225 5.06 8.82 19.46
CA LEU A 225 3.72 8.24 19.50
C LEU A 225 3.64 6.90 18.76
N CYS A 226 4.27 6.79 17.59
CA CYS A 226 4.36 5.52 16.86
C CYS A 226 5.13 4.45 17.65
N ASP A 227 6.29 4.80 18.20
CA ASP A 227 7.13 3.88 18.98
C ASP A 227 6.42 3.40 20.25
N ALA A 228 5.69 4.28 20.94
CA ALA A 228 4.87 3.92 22.09
C ALA A 228 3.74 2.96 21.69
N THR A 229 3.09 3.20 20.54
CA THR A 229 2.03 2.34 20.00
C THR A 229 2.56 0.95 19.62
N LEU A 230 3.72 0.89 18.96
CA LEU A 230 4.40 -0.36 18.62
C LEU A 230 4.74 -1.17 19.88
N THR A 231 5.34 -0.50 20.87
CA THR A 231 5.72 -1.14 22.14
C THR A 231 4.51 -1.72 22.86
N GLU A 232 3.39 -1.00 22.90
CA GLU A 232 2.16 -1.48 23.52
C GLU A 232 1.55 -2.66 22.75
N LEU A 233 1.58 -2.65 21.41
CA LEU A 233 1.13 -3.78 20.59
C LEU A 233 1.98 -5.03 20.82
N GLU A 234 3.31 -4.88 20.85
CA GLU A 234 4.25 -5.99 21.13
C GLU A 234 4.06 -6.58 22.54
N VAL A 235 3.56 -5.79 23.49
CA VAL A 235 3.31 -6.24 24.88
C VAL A 235 1.90 -6.80 25.06
N SER A 236 0.89 -6.21 24.41
CA SER A 236 -0.52 -6.50 24.68
C SER A 236 -1.15 -7.51 23.72
N VAL A 237 -0.49 -7.83 22.60
CA VAL A 237 -0.96 -8.82 21.63
C VAL A 237 -0.02 -10.02 21.65
N ASP A 238 -0.54 -11.15 22.13
CA ASP A 238 0.19 -12.42 22.16
C ASP A 238 0.62 -12.83 20.74
N GLY A 239 1.86 -13.31 20.60
CA GLY A 239 2.39 -13.83 19.33
C GLY A 239 3.08 -12.79 18.43
N ILE A 240 2.91 -11.48 18.66
CA ILE A 240 3.57 -10.45 17.82
C ILE A 240 5.10 -10.54 17.93
N ARG A 241 5.64 -10.74 19.15
CA ARG A 241 7.09 -10.77 19.36
C ARG A 241 7.73 -12.02 18.78
N GLU A 242 7.05 -13.16 18.92
CA GLU A 242 7.45 -14.43 18.32
C GLU A 242 7.43 -14.34 16.79
N ALA A 243 6.38 -13.76 16.22
CA ALA A 243 6.29 -13.51 14.78
C ALA A 243 7.44 -12.64 14.29
N ILE A 244 7.69 -11.50 14.92
CA ILE A 244 8.81 -10.60 14.57
C ILE A 244 10.17 -11.33 14.69
N ALA A 245 10.33 -12.17 15.71
CA ALA A 245 11.57 -12.94 15.89
C ALA A 245 11.76 -14.01 14.81
N SER A 246 10.67 -14.61 14.32
CA SER A 246 10.71 -15.60 13.23
C SER A 246 11.00 -14.97 11.88
N GLU A 247 10.42 -13.81 11.59
CA GLU A 247 10.50 -13.16 10.28
C GLU A 247 10.57 -11.63 10.48
N PRO A 248 11.75 -11.02 10.27
CA PRO A 248 11.96 -9.59 10.50
C PRO A 248 11.07 -8.68 9.64
N GLN A 249 10.53 -9.18 8.52
CA GLN A 249 9.63 -8.42 7.65
C GLN A 249 8.33 -8.01 8.37
N TYR A 250 7.86 -8.77 9.36
CA TYR A 250 6.66 -8.39 10.11
C TYR A 250 6.85 -7.14 10.96
N GLN A 251 8.07 -6.89 11.43
CA GLN A 251 8.39 -5.63 12.11
C GLN A 251 8.20 -4.44 11.16
N VAL A 252 8.65 -4.59 9.92
CA VAL A 252 8.51 -3.58 8.86
C VAL A 252 7.04 -3.31 8.57
N GLN A 253 6.23 -4.37 8.45
CA GLN A 253 4.79 -4.23 8.20
C GLN A 253 4.06 -3.54 9.35
N LEU A 254 4.36 -3.92 10.59
CA LEU A 254 3.75 -3.33 11.78
C LEU A 254 4.11 -1.84 11.91
N GLN A 255 5.37 -1.48 11.64
CA GLN A 255 5.82 -0.09 11.59
C GLN A 255 5.03 0.74 10.58
N VAL A 256 4.86 0.23 9.35
CA VAL A 256 4.11 0.90 8.29
C VAL A 256 2.62 1.06 8.67
N ALA A 257 2.03 0.05 9.29
CA ALA A 257 0.63 0.09 9.73
C ALA A 257 0.42 1.12 10.85
N VAL A 258 1.29 1.13 11.86
CA VAL A 258 1.23 2.09 12.97
C VAL A 258 1.49 3.52 12.49
N GLU A 259 2.49 3.73 11.63
CA GLU A 259 2.77 5.05 11.04
C GLU A 259 1.54 5.57 10.28
N SER A 260 0.95 4.74 9.43
CA SER A 260 -0.23 5.09 8.63
C SER A 260 -1.43 5.41 9.52
N PHE A 261 -1.64 4.63 10.58
CA PHE A 261 -2.71 4.87 11.56
C PHE A 261 -2.54 6.22 12.28
N VAL A 262 -1.34 6.48 12.83
CA VAL A 262 -1.07 7.69 13.59
C VAL A 262 -1.13 8.93 12.69
N LEU A 263 -0.42 8.90 11.55
CA LEU A 263 -0.35 10.04 10.65
C LEU A 263 -1.69 10.36 10.00
N GLY A 264 -2.47 9.35 9.60
CA GLY A 264 -3.81 9.62 9.08
C GLY A 264 -4.77 10.17 10.13
N GLY A 265 -4.56 9.86 11.42
CA GLY A 265 -5.34 10.40 12.53
C GLY A 265 -5.05 11.88 12.86
N VAL A 266 -3.85 12.36 12.50
CA VAL A 266 -3.45 13.77 12.68
C VAL A 266 -3.44 14.58 11.38
N ASN A 267 -3.63 13.92 10.22
CA ASN A 267 -3.41 14.53 8.91
C ASN A 267 -4.28 15.77 8.66
N THR A 268 -5.54 15.81 9.14
CA THR A 268 -6.40 16.99 8.92
C THR A 268 -5.78 18.26 9.50
N HIS A 269 -5.28 18.19 10.74
CA HIS A 269 -4.62 19.32 11.38
C HIS A 269 -3.23 19.56 10.81
N LEU A 270 -2.43 18.48 10.69
CA LEU A 270 -1.05 18.56 10.20
C LEU A 270 -0.97 19.12 8.77
N PHE A 271 -1.77 18.60 7.84
CA PHE A 271 -1.74 19.00 6.44
C PHE A 271 -2.25 20.42 6.25
N ALA A 272 -3.23 20.87 7.04
CA ALA A 272 -3.67 22.26 7.03
C ALA A 272 -2.51 23.22 7.40
N VAL A 273 -1.73 22.88 8.43
CA VAL A 273 -0.54 23.66 8.81
C VAL A 273 0.51 23.65 7.70
N LEU A 274 0.76 22.50 7.05
CA LEU A 274 1.69 22.43 5.91
C LEU A 274 1.22 23.30 4.73
N CYS A 275 -0.08 23.32 4.43
CA CYS A 275 -0.65 24.15 3.37
C CYS A 275 -0.46 25.64 3.67
N GLN A 276 -0.71 26.06 4.91
CA GLN A 276 -0.51 27.46 5.33
C GLN A 276 0.96 27.85 5.28
N TYR A 277 1.84 27.03 5.84
CA TYR A 277 3.27 27.33 5.91
C TYR A 277 3.92 27.41 4.52
N HIS A 278 3.48 26.56 3.58
CA HIS A 278 4.02 26.52 2.23
C HIS A 278 3.18 27.27 1.19
N ALA A 279 2.29 28.18 1.62
CA ALA A 279 1.41 28.92 0.72
C ALA A 279 2.17 29.76 -0.33
N ARG A 280 3.36 30.30 0.01
CA ARG A 280 4.20 31.04 -0.94
C ARG A 280 4.73 30.13 -2.04
N GLN A 281 5.25 28.96 -1.69
CA GLN A 281 5.78 27.97 -2.63
C GLN A 281 4.65 27.41 -3.50
N GLU A 282 3.49 27.14 -2.91
CA GLU A 282 2.31 26.67 -3.65
C GLU A 282 1.86 27.69 -4.69
N ARG A 283 1.81 29.00 -4.35
CA ARG A 283 1.51 30.05 -5.34
C ARG A 283 2.45 30.03 -6.53
N ARG A 284 3.74 29.76 -6.31
CA ARG A 284 4.73 29.64 -7.39
C ARG A 284 4.48 28.40 -8.24
N VAL A 285 4.15 27.26 -7.65
CA VAL A 285 3.80 26.04 -8.39
C VAL A 285 2.57 26.32 -9.28
N GLN A 286 1.52 26.93 -8.72
CA GLN A 286 0.31 27.27 -9.47
C GLN A 286 0.58 28.26 -10.61
N ALA A 287 1.45 29.26 -10.41
CA ALA A 287 1.89 30.16 -11.47
C ALA A 287 2.66 29.41 -12.58
N GLY A 288 3.48 28.42 -12.22
CA GLY A 288 4.16 27.55 -13.18
C GLY A 288 3.18 26.69 -13.98
N ILE A 289 2.20 26.09 -13.31
CA ILE A 289 1.11 25.33 -13.95
C ILE A 289 0.33 26.21 -14.91
N ALA A 290 -0.05 27.43 -14.50
CA ALA A 290 -0.76 28.36 -15.36
C ALA A 290 0.05 28.76 -16.60
N ALA A 291 1.36 28.92 -16.46
CA ALA A 291 2.25 29.28 -17.56
C ALA A 291 2.42 28.16 -18.60
N LEU A 292 2.37 26.89 -18.17
CA LEU A 292 2.57 25.72 -19.03
C LEU A 292 1.26 25.03 -19.43
N GLY A 293 0.15 25.29 -18.74
CA GLY A 293 -1.10 24.53 -18.88
C GLY A 293 -1.82 24.69 -20.22
N ALA A 294 -1.53 25.78 -20.95
CA ALA A 294 -2.03 25.97 -22.31
C ALA A 294 -1.27 25.15 -23.35
N MET A 295 -0.05 24.69 -23.02
CA MET A 295 0.82 24.00 -23.96
C MET A 295 0.35 22.57 -24.23
N GLY A 296 0.39 22.18 -25.50
CA GLY A 296 0.31 20.77 -25.90
C GLY A 296 1.59 20.03 -25.49
N LEU A 297 1.52 18.70 -25.39
CA LEU A 297 2.71 17.88 -25.09
C LEU A 297 3.77 18.03 -26.20
N ASP A 298 3.33 18.23 -27.45
CA ASP A 298 4.14 18.51 -28.62
C ASP A 298 4.89 19.86 -28.57
N GLU A 299 4.40 20.81 -27.75
CA GLU A 299 5.04 22.11 -27.54
C GLU A 299 6.02 22.09 -26.35
N MET A 300 6.02 21.02 -25.55
CA MET A 300 6.97 20.82 -24.46
C MET A 300 8.29 20.25 -24.99
N ASP A 301 9.33 20.31 -24.17
CA ASP A 301 10.67 19.82 -24.52
C ASP A 301 10.77 18.29 -24.32
N VAL A 302 9.86 17.57 -25.00
CA VAL A 302 9.84 16.11 -25.09
C VAL A 302 10.22 15.67 -26.49
N ARG A 303 10.70 14.42 -26.61
CA ARG A 303 10.98 13.81 -27.91
C ARG A 303 9.73 13.82 -28.81
N PRO A 304 9.87 14.07 -30.13
CA PRO A 304 8.75 14.09 -31.07
C PRO A 304 7.92 12.80 -31.08
N GLU A 305 8.55 11.67 -30.81
CA GLU A 305 7.91 10.35 -30.71
C GLU A 305 6.95 10.25 -29.51
N LEU A 306 7.05 11.14 -28.53
CA LEU A 306 6.20 11.18 -27.33
C LEU A 306 5.08 12.22 -27.43
N ALA A 307 5.12 13.11 -28.42
CA ALA A 307 4.22 14.24 -28.56
C ALA A 307 2.73 13.85 -28.63
N GLY A 308 2.41 12.65 -29.11
CA GLY A 308 1.06 12.12 -29.20
C GLY A 308 0.65 11.17 -28.05
N CYS A 309 1.46 11.04 -27.01
CA CYS A 309 1.21 10.10 -25.92
C CYS A 309 -0.02 10.51 -25.08
N GLU A 310 -0.95 9.58 -24.86
CA GLU A 310 -2.16 9.82 -24.08
C GLU A 310 -1.90 9.63 -22.58
N LEU A 311 -1.83 10.73 -21.83
CA LEU A 311 -1.49 10.71 -20.39
C LEU A 311 -2.67 11.02 -19.47
N GLY A 312 -3.90 10.99 -19.99
CA GLY A 312 -5.10 11.39 -19.23
C GLY A 312 -5.44 10.47 -18.04
N GLU A 313 -5.00 9.21 -18.06
CA GLU A 313 -5.13 8.31 -16.90
C GLU A 313 -4.14 8.68 -15.78
N ALA A 314 -2.90 9.03 -16.14
CA ALA A 314 -1.90 9.49 -15.17
C ALA A 314 -2.34 10.80 -14.49
N SER A 315 -2.95 11.74 -15.23
CA SER A 315 -3.51 12.96 -14.63
C SER A 315 -4.60 12.66 -13.61
N ARG A 316 -5.54 11.76 -13.93
CA ARG A 316 -6.58 11.32 -12.98
C ARG A 316 -5.99 10.60 -11.76
N MET A 317 -4.89 9.85 -11.95
CA MET A 317 -4.20 9.19 -10.84
C MET A 317 -3.65 10.20 -9.83
N VAL A 318 -2.97 11.26 -10.28
CA VAL A 318 -2.44 12.31 -9.39
C VAL A 318 -3.56 12.99 -8.59
N GLU A 319 -4.75 13.12 -9.16
CA GLU A 319 -5.89 13.75 -8.48
C GLU A 319 -6.33 13.02 -7.21
N LEU A 320 -6.04 11.71 -7.10
CA LEU A 320 -6.30 10.91 -5.91
C LEU A 320 -5.49 11.37 -4.69
N LEU A 321 -4.43 12.16 -4.87
CA LEU A 321 -3.68 12.77 -3.75
C LEU A 321 -4.59 13.55 -2.80
N ARG A 322 -5.71 14.10 -3.30
CA ARG A 322 -6.71 14.85 -2.52
C ARG A 322 -7.43 13.99 -1.49
N GLU A 323 -7.55 12.69 -1.74
CA GLU A 323 -8.27 11.75 -0.88
C GLU A 323 -7.32 11.07 0.13
N CYS A 324 -6.02 11.08 -0.14
CA CYS A 324 -5.01 10.45 0.71
C CYS A 324 -4.83 11.18 2.05
N ARG A 325 -4.80 10.41 3.13
CA ARG A 325 -4.53 10.90 4.49
C ARG A 325 -3.12 10.59 4.97
N THR A 326 -2.49 9.54 4.47
CA THR A 326 -1.16 9.13 4.95
C THR A 326 -0.07 9.48 3.94
N PRO A 327 1.19 9.64 4.38
CA PRO A 327 2.32 9.74 3.45
C PRO A 327 2.42 8.52 2.54
N LEU A 328 2.17 7.32 3.06
CA LEU A 328 2.21 6.08 2.27
C LEU A 328 1.19 6.09 1.13
N GLU A 329 -0.08 6.40 1.40
CA GLU A 329 -1.11 6.50 0.35
C GLU A 329 -0.69 7.47 -0.76
N LYS A 330 -0.18 8.65 -0.37
CA LYS A 330 0.33 9.63 -1.32
C LYS A 330 1.48 9.06 -2.16
N LYS A 331 2.46 8.40 -1.54
CA LYS A 331 3.57 7.76 -2.25
C LYS A 331 3.12 6.69 -3.23
N MET A 332 2.11 5.90 -2.85
CA MET A 332 1.54 4.87 -3.71
C MET A 332 0.82 5.46 -4.91
N VAL A 333 0.08 6.56 -4.72
CA VAL A 333 -0.50 7.34 -5.84
C VAL A 333 0.59 7.86 -6.78
N VAL A 334 1.70 8.36 -6.24
CA VAL A 334 2.84 8.83 -7.06
C VAL A 334 3.48 7.66 -7.82
N ARG A 335 3.74 6.53 -7.17
CA ARG A 335 4.25 5.31 -7.83
C ARG A 335 3.31 4.90 -8.97
N ALA A 336 2.02 4.78 -8.70
CA ALA A 336 1.01 4.40 -9.69
C ALA A 336 1.00 5.40 -10.86
N THR A 337 1.04 6.70 -10.59
CA THR A 337 1.10 7.74 -11.62
C THR A 337 2.30 7.54 -12.54
N LEU A 338 3.50 7.38 -11.98
CA LEU A 338 4.72 7.25 -12.78
C LEU A 338 4.73 5.94 -13.56
N GLN A 339 4.21 4.84 -13.00
CA GLN A 339 4.03 3.58 -13.72
C GLN A 339 3.01 3.70 -14.85
N THR A 340 1.91 4.42 -14.64
CA THR A 340 0.91 4.71 -15.69
C THR A 340 1.53 5.53 -16.83
N ILE A 341 2.40 6.51 -16.53
CA ILE A 341 3.15 7.26 -17.55
C ILE A 341 4.04 6.31 -18.35
N THR A 342 4.84 5.47 -17.67
CA THR A 342 5.73 4.51 -18.34
C THR A 342 4.94 3.57 -19.25
N LEU A 343 3.82 3.02 -18.76
CA LEU A 343 2.96 2.13 -19.54
C LEU A 343 2.32 2.85 -20.75
N ALA A 344 1.87 4.09 -20.58
CA ALA A 344 1.33 4.89 -21.67
C ALA A 344 2.39 5.13 -22.76
N VAL A 345 3.64 5.36 -22.37
CA VAL A 345 4.75 5.51 -23.33
C VAL A 345 5.11 4.19 -24.00
N GLU A 346 5.19 3.09 -23.27
CA GLU A 346 5.47 1.75 -23.83
C GLU A 346 4.40 1.29 -24.82
N THR A 347 3.14 1.67 -24.59
CA THR A 347 2.02 1.37 -25.50
C THR A 347 1.98 2.30 -26.70
N HIS A 348 2.47 3.53 -26.57
CA HIS A 348 2.55 4.51 -27.65
C HIS A 348 3.72 4.24 -28.61
N LEU A 349 4.86 3.81 -28.07
CA LEU A 349 6.09 3.60 -28.84
C LEU A 349 6.13 2.22 -29.52
N GLU A 350 6.80 2.16 -30.67
CA GLU A 350 7.06 0.89 -31.36
C GLU A 350 8.09 0.03 -30.61
N ALA A 351 8.01 -1.30 -30.79
CA ALA A 351 8.93 -2.23 -30.16
C ALA A 351 10.39 -1.93 -30.55
N GLY A 352 11.24 -1.70 -29.55
CA GLY A 352 12.65 -1.34 -29.75
C GLY A 352 12.96 0.16 -29.76
N ALA A 353 11.97 1.01 -29.45
CA ALA A 353 12.20 2.42 -29.20
C ALA A 353 13.17 2.64 -28.02
N GLU A 354 13.87 3.77 -28.05
CA GLU A 354 14.81 4.15 -27.00
C GLU A 354 14.07 4.38 -25.67
N PRO A 355 14.54 3.79 -24.56
CA PRO A 355 13.88 3.88 -23.27
C PRO A 355 13.75 5.32 -22.78
N LEU A 356 12.79 5.52 -21.89
CA LEU A 356 12.51 6.81 -21.27
C LEU A 356 13.73 7.29 -20.46
N ASN A 357 14.23 8.49 -20.78
CA ASN A 357 15.32 9.11 -20.02
C ASN A 357 14.76 10.00 -18.89
N ALA A 358 15.64 10.57 -18.05
CA ALA A 358 15.21 11.38 -16.91
C ALA A 358 14.54 12.71 -17.32
N ASP A 359 14.99 13.34 -18.40
CA ASP A 359 14.46 14.61 -18.89
C ASP A 359 13.08 14.41 -19.53
N ASP A 360 12.90 13.34 -20.32
CA ASP A 360 11.59 12.91 -20.83
C ASP A 360 10.62 12.70 -19.67
N MET A 361 11.04 11.94 -18.65
CA MET A 361 10.18 11.63 -17.50
C MET A 361 9.78 12.90 -16.75
N LEU A 362 10.71 13.84 -16.57
CA LEU A 362 10.43 15.13 -15.94
C LEU A 362 9.33 15.87 -16.70
N TRP A 363 9.47 16.03 -18.02
CA TRP A 363 8.48 16.76 -18.82
C TRP A 363 7.13 16.06 -18.90
N LEU A 364 7.09 14.73 -18.95
CA LEU A 364 5.84 13.95 -18.91
C LEU A 364 5.14 14.13 -17.54
N VAL A 365 5.87 14.10 -16.43
CA VAL A 365 5.30 14.37 -15.11
C VAL A 365 4.81 15.83 -15.02
N VAL A 366 5.59 16.80 -15.50
CA VAL A 366 5.16 18.21 -15.53
C VAL A 366 3.89 18.39 -16.36
N TYR A 367 3.79 17.76 -17.53
CA TYR A 367 2.58 17.77 -18.35
C TYR A 367 1.39 17.19 -17.58
N VAL A 368 1.56 16.01 -16.98
CA VAL A 368 0.53 15.35 -16.16
C VAL A 368 0.06 16.24 -15.03
N LEU A 369 0.97 16.93 -14.32
CA LEU A 369 0.65 17.87 -13.26
C LEU A 369 -0.10 19.11 -13.77
N CYS A 370 0.24 19.61 -14.96
CA CYS A 370 -0.46 20.76 -15.55
C CYS A 370 -1.90 20.42 -15.99
N ARG A 371 -2.17 19.13 -16.25
CA ARG A 371 -3.50 18.64 -16.63
C ARG A 371 -4.31 18.10 -15.44
N ALA A 372 -3.66 17.84 -14.31
CA ALA A 372 -4.31 17.38 -13.10
C ALA A 372 -4.88 18.57 -12.30
N GLU A 373 -6.11 18.46 -11.82
CA GLU A 373 -6.75 19.52 -11.05
C GLU A 373 -6.36 19.50 -9.56
N VAL A 374 -5.07 19.39 -9.23
CA VAL A 374 -4.62 19.23 -7.82
C VAL A 374 -4.08 20.53 -7.22
N SER A 375 -4.62 20.89 -6.05
CA SER A 375 -4.13 21.99 -5.21
C SER A 375 -3.12 21.49 -4.17
N HIS A 376 -2.27 22.39 -3.67
CA HIS A 376 -1.34 22.11 -2.57
C HIS A 376 -0.29 21.04 -2.90
N LEU A 377 0.12 20.95 -4.18
CA LEU A 377 1.13 19.99 -4.66
C LEU A 377 2.42 20.09 -3.85
N TYR A 378 2.86 21.30 -3.51
CA TYR A 378 4.06 21.49 -2.69
C TYR A 378 3.89 20.87 -1.30
N ALA A 379 2.74 21.07 -0.66
CA ALA A 379 2.45 20.48 0.65
C ALA A 379 2.33 18.95 0.58
N HIS A 380 1.78 18.38 -0.51
CA HIS A 380 1.76 16.93 -0.71
C HIS A 380 3.18 16.34 -0.78
N VAL A 381 4.09 16.97 -1.53
CA VAL A 381 5.50 16.55 -1.63
C VAL A 381 6.20 16.62 -0.27
N VAL A 382 6.06 17.75 0.44
CA VAL A 382 6.61 17.93 1.79
C VAL A 382 6.08 16.86 2.75
N HIS A 383 4.77 16.59 2.70
CA HIS A 383 4.15 15.56 3.54
C HIS A 383 4.77 14.17 3.29
N MET A 384 4.96 13.79 2.02
CA MET A 384 5.59 12.51 1.67
C MET A 384 7.06 12.44 2.09
N ARG A 385 7.81 13.51 1.90
CA ARG A 385 9.26 13.55 2.14
C ARG A 385 9.59 13.58 3.62
N GLU A 386 8.86 14.38 4.39
CA GLU A 386 9.27 14.74 5.74
C GLU A 386 8.50 13.97 6.83
N PHE A 387 7.33 13.42 6.52
CA PHE A 387 6.52 12.65 7.46
C PHE A 387 6.57 11.15 7.22
N THR A 388 7.64 10.65 6.60
CA THR A 388 7.95 9.20 6.60
C THR A 388 8.86 8.87 7.76
N LEU A 389 8.34 8.24 8.80
CA LEU A 389 9.05 8.04 10.05
C LEU A 389 9.95 6.81 9.97
N TYR A 390 9.49 5.72 9.35
CA TYR A 390 10.29 4.50 9.18
C TYR A 390 10.87 4.40 7.76
N SER A 391 11.69 5.36 7.33
CA SER A 391 12.15 5.49 5.93
C SER A 391 12.84 4.25 5.32
N ALA A 392 13.50 3.42 6.15
CA ALA A 392 14.14 2.20 5.69
C ALA A 392 13.14 1.19 5.08
N SER A 393 11.88 1.21 5.54
CA SER A 393 10.83 0.31 5.04
C SER A 393 10.28 0.71 3.68
N LEU A 394 10.51 1.94 3.22
CA LEU A 394 9.90 2.51 2.01
C LEU A 394 10.94 3.01 1.00
N GLN A 395 12.17 2.48 1.04
CA GLN A 395 13.27 2.97 0.22
C GLN A 395 12.97 2.86 -1.29
N GLU A 396 12.26 1.84 -1.74
CA GLU A 396 11.85 1.70 -3.15
C GLU A 396 10.91 2.83 -3.60
N LEU A 397 10.14 3.42 -2.68
CA LEU A 397 9.25 4.54 -2.99
C LEU A 397 9.98 5.88 -3.10
N ALA A 398 11.22 5.96 -2.64
CA ALA A 398 12.00 7.20 -2.60
C ALA A 398 12.24 7.78 -4.00
N TYR A 399 12.46 6.91 -4.99
CA TYR A 399 12.66 7.34 -6.38
C TYR A 399 11.41 8.07 -6.91
N TYR A 400 10.22 7.50 -6.74
CA TYR A 400 8.99 8.09 -7.26
C TYR A 400 8.69 9.44 -6.63
N VAL A 401 8.90 9.57 -5.31
CA VAL A 401 8.75 10.85 -4.61
C VAL A 401 9.77 11.88 -5.11
N ALA A 402 11.02 11.48 -5.31
CA ALA A 402 12.06 12.38 -5.82
C ALA A 402 11.73 12.88 -7.23
N SER A 403 11.24 12.01 -8.12
CA SER A 403 10.80 12.41 -9.46
C SER A 403 9.67 13.43 -9.43
N LEU A 404 8.69 13.26 -8.53
CA LEU A 404 7.62 14.25 -8.33
C LEU A 404 8.16 15.55 -7.72
N ASP A 405 9.04 15.47 -6.71
CA ASP A 405 9.64 16.65 -6.04
C ASP A 405 10.39 17.51 -7.06
N VAL A 406 11.19 16.89 -7.95
CA VAL A 406 11.87 17.60 -9.04
C VAL A 406 10.89 18.30 -9.98
N ALA A 407 9.80 17.64 -10.39
CA ALA A 407 8.78 18.25 -11.24
C ALA A 407 8.05 19.43 -10.57
N VAL A 408 7.70 19.29 -9.29
CA VAL A 408 7.06 20.37 -8.51
C VAL A 408 8.02 21.53 -8.27
N ALA A 409 9.29 21.26 -7.99
CA ALA A 409 10.33 22.28 -7.87
C ALA A 409 10.55 23.03 -9.19
N PHE A 410 10.55 22.31 -10.32
CA PHE A 410 10.64 22.90 -11.66
C PHE A 410 9.47 23.87 -11.94
N LEU A 411 8.24 23.46 -11.62
CA LEU A 411 7.05 24.32 -11.71
C LEU A 411 7.18 25.56 -10.83
N ALA A 412 7.62 25.41 -9.58
CA ALA A 412 7.84 26.54 -8.67
C ALA A 412 8.93 27.51 -9.15
N GLN A 413 9.98 27.00 -9.82
CA GLN A 413 11.03 27.82 -10.41
C GLN A 413 10.49 28.62 -11.61
N ARG A 414 9.78 27.95 -12.53
CA ARG A 414 9.10 28.57 -13.69
C ARG A 414 8.09 29.64 -13.28
N GLY A 415 7.28 29.37 -12.25
CA GLY A 415 6.33 30.35 -11.73
C GLY A 415 7.01 31.55 -11.07
N GLY A 416 8.15 31.34 -10.41
CA GLY A 416 8.93 32.42 -9.78
C GLY A 416 9.55 33.40 -10.78
N THR A 417 9.95 32.94 -11.97
CA THR A 417 10.52 33.82 -13.00
C THR A 417 9.49 34.72 -13.69
N ASN A 418 8.20 34.38 -13.63
CA ASN A 418 7.11 35.18 -14.18
C ASN A 418 6.52 36.20 -13.19
N VAL A 419 6.87 36.10 -11.91
CA VAL A 419 6.57 37.12 -10.91
C VAL A 419 7.74 38.10 -10.93
N THR A 420 7.65 39.13 -11.78
CA THR A 420 8.64 40.20 -11.85
C THR A 420 8.81 40.84 -10.47
N SER A 421 9.98 40.63 -9.85
CA SER A 421 10.89 41.61 -9.22
C SER A 421 10.37 42.93 -8.64
N ASP A 422 9.12 43.02 -8.18
CA ASP A 422 8.57 44.21 -7.49
C ASP A 422 8.29 43.94 -5.99
N ASP A 423 8.52 42.71 -5.50
CA ASP A 423 8.29 42.30 -4.09
C ASP A 423 9.57 41.79 -3.37
N ASP A 424 10.77 42.00 -3.94
CA ASP A 424 12.03 41.54 -3.33
C ASP A 424 12.63 42.52 -2.29
N ASP A 425 11.84 43.49 -1.80
CA ASP A 425 12.29 44.54 -0.87
C ASP A 425 11.52 44.61 0.46
N ASP A 426 10.87 43.55 0.92
CA ASP A 426 10.37 43.46 2.31
C ASP A 426 10.87 42.17 2.99
N ASP A 427 12.13 42.21 3.44
CA ASP A 427 12.54 41.49 4.64
C ASP A 427 11.90 42.17 5.86
N ASP A 428 11.46 41.33 6.80
CA ASP A 428 10.93 41.58 8.14
C ASP A 428 9.42 41.86 8.30
N ASP A 429 8.82 40.90 9.03
CA ASP A 429 7.73 41.10 9.99
C ASP A 429 6.42 41.71 9.49
N ASP A 430 5.52 40.83 9.00
CA ASP A 430 4.13 40.78 9.50
C ASP A 430 3.48 39.48 8.99
N VAL A 431 3.62 38.40 9.77
CA VAL A 431 2.57 37.37 9.76
C VAL A 431 1.35 38.07 10.34
N ASP A 432 0.46 38.52 9.47
CA ASP A 432 -0.86 39.02 9.83
C ASP A 432 -1.46 38.04 10.85
N ASP A 433 -1.53 38.48 12.10
CA ASP A 433 -2.30 37.89 13.21
C ASP A 433 -3.79 38.13 12.93
N GLY A 434 -4.20 37.74 11.72
CA GLY A 434 -5.55 37.76 11.22
C GLY A 434 -6.33 36.66 11.92
N GLY A 435 -6.78 36.99 13.12
CA GLY A 435 -7.97 36.48 13.80
C GLY A 435 -8.30 35.02 13.52
N VAL A 436 -8.03 34.19 14.52
CA VAL A 436 -8.59 32.85 14.70
C VAL A 436 -10.13 32.93 14.79
N GLU A 437 -10.81 33.12 13.67
CA GLU A 437 -12.27 33.05 13.55
C GLU A 437 -12.67 32.54 12.15
N ALA A 438 -12.33 31.28 11.83
CA ALA A 438 -13.09 30.44 10.87
C ALA A 438 -12.51 29.02 10.75
N ALA A 439 -12.41 28.28 11.86
CA ALA A 439 -12.26 26.82 11.80
C ALA A 439 -13.04 26.09 12.91
N ALA A 440 -14.02 26.76 13.53
CA ALA A 440 -14.86 26.22 14.59
C ALA A 440 -15.93 25.22 14.09
N GLY A 441 -15.64 24.42 13.05
CA GLY A 441 -16.67 23.62 12.37
C GLY A 441 -16.28 22.23 11.87
N TRP A 442 -15.01 21.82 11.88
CA TRP A 442 -14.63 20.56 11.23
C TRP A 442 -14.20 19.48 12.23
N SER A 443 -15.18 18.64 12.55
CA SER A 443 -15.13 17.47 13.43
C SER A 443 -14.12 16.43 12.96
N ALA A 444 -13.12 16.14 13.80
CA ALA A 444 -12.92 14.90 14.56
C ALA A 444 -13.52 13.55 14.06
N ALA A 445 -13.84 13.37 12.79
CA ALA A 445 -14.53 12.17 12.28
C ALA A 445 -13.73 10.86 12.53
N GLY A 446 -12.41 10.86 12.31
CA GLY A 446 -11.58 9.67 12.52
C GLY A 446 -11.38 9.29 14.00
N ALA A 447 -11.25 10.28 14.88
CA ALA A 447 -11.19 10.06 16.33
C ALA A 447 -12.57 9.69 16.91
N HIS A 448 -13.66 10.27 16.41
CA HIS A 448 -15.02 9.92 16.79
C HIS A 448 -15.42 8.52 16.34
N GLU A 449 -14.93 8.04 15.20
CA GLU A 449 -15.22 6.69 14.69
C GLU A 449 -14.51 5.62 15.52
N LEU A 450 -13.25 5.84 15.90
CA LEU A 450 -12.52 5.02 16.89
C LEU A 450 -13.18 5.07 18.28
N VAL A 451 -13.65 6.23 18.74
CA VAL A 451 -14.34 6.39 20.04
C VAL A 451 -15.72 5.74 20.02
N ASN A 452 -16.50 5.85 18.95
CA ASN A 452 -17.81 5.21 18.84
C ASN A 452 -17.69 3.69 18.75
N GLN A 453 -16.76 3.17 17.93
CA GLN A 453 -16.58 1.73 17.75
C GLN A 453 -15.97 1.06 19.00
N SER A 454 -15.10 1.76 19.74
CA SER A 454 -14.60 1.27 21.04
C SER A 454 -15.67 1.31 22.14
N GLN A 455 -16.54 2.32 22.18
CA GLN A 455 -17.69 2.33 23.09
C GLN A 455 -18.68 1.19 22.80
N GLU A 456 -18.89 0.83 21.53
CA GLU A 456 -19.72 -0.31 21.15
C GLU A 456 -19.05 -1.67 21.47
N ALA A 457 -17.73 -1.80 21.30
CA ALA A 457 -16.99 -3.01 21.65
C ALA A 457 -16.99 -3.27 23.17
N VAL A 458 -16.74 -2.24 23.98
CA VAL A 458 -16.82 -2.31 25.45
C VAL A 458 -18.24 -2.62 25.93
N ALA A 459 -19.27 -2.11 25.25
CA ALA A 459 -20.66 -2.43 25.55
C ALA A 459 -21.05 -3.88 25.20
N ARG A 460 -20.47 -4.45 24.13
CA ARG A 460 -20.67 -5.86 23.75
C ARG A 460 -20.04 -6.82 24.76
N ASP A 461 -18.82 -6.55 25.22
CA ASP A 461 -18.16 -7.38 26.24
C ASP A 461 -18.85 -7.30 27.61
N ALA A 462 -19.40 -6.14 27.98
CA ALA A 462 -20.20 -6.00 29.19
C ALA A 462 -21.53 -6.79 29.13
N ALA A 463 -22.11 -6.96 27.93
CA ALA A 463 -23.35 -7.70 27.71
C ALA A 463 -23.17 -9.23 27.65
N VAL A 464 -21.96 -9.71 27.38
CA VAL A 464 -21.61 -11.16 27.38
C VAL A 464 -21.30 -11.65 28.80
N THR A 465 -21.01 -10.74 29.73
CA THR A 465 -20.60 -11.06 31.11
C THR A 465 -21.71 -10.89 32.16
N THR A 466 -22.96 -10.64 31.73
CA THR A 466 -24.18 -10.61 32.56
C THR A 466 -25.21 -11.59 32.02
#